data_AF-A0A6L8KD98-F1
#
_entry.id   AF-A0A6L8KD98-F1
#
_cell.length_a   1.000
_cell.length_b   1.000
_cell.length_c   1.000
_cell.angle_alpha   90.00
_cell.angle_beta   90.00
_cell.angle_gamma   90.00
#
_symmetry.space_group_name_H-M   'P 1'
#
loop_
_entity.id
_entity.type
_entity.pdbx_description
1 polymer ?
#
loop_
_entity_poly.entity_id
_entity_poly.type
_entity_poly.pdbx_seq_one_letter_code
_entity_poly.pdbx_strand_id
1 'polypeptide(L)'
;MLLARTRLLVATLWAGSLWAVGYLAAPTLFATLSDRVLAGTIAASLFKNQAWLSIACALVMLALLWATQTSTGGIFAGPAANMAAKARRTLLLIVLVMLGCTLVSHFGLQPMMASLRAAAGPGGVMEGAARNEFGILHGISSAIYLVQSLLAAWLVVKQ
;
A
#
# COMPACT_ATOMS: atom_id res chain seq x y z
N MET A 1 11.22 20.25 -14.22
CA MET A 1 10.89 20.56 -12.81
C MET A 1 9.47 20.18 -12.42
N LEU A 2 8.44 20.45 -13.25
CA LEU A 2 7.04 20.12 -12.93
C LEU A 2 6.81 18.62 -12.64
N LEU A 3 7.30 17.72 -13.52
CA LEU A 3 7.14 16.27 -13.34
C LEU A 3 7.70 15.75 -12.01
N ALA A 4 8.85 16.27 -11.57
CA ALA A 4 9.44 15.87 -10.29
C ALA A 4 8.57 16.31 -9.09
N ARG A 5 8.04 17.54 -9.13
CA ARG A 5 7.09 18.04 -8.12
C ARG A 5 5.81 17.22 -8.10
N THR A 6 5.27 16.87 -9.27
CA THR A 6 4.08 16.02 -9.37
C THR A 6 4.33 14.63 -8.78
N ARG A 7 5.49 14.01 -9.07
CA ARG A 7 5.83 12.71 -8.46
C ARG A 7 5.94 12.81 -6.93
N LEU A 8 6.54 13.88 -6.41
CA LEU A 8 6.62 14.11 -4.97
C LEU A 8 5.22 14.20 -4.35
N LEU A 9 4.31 14.97 -4.95
CA LEU A 9 2.92 15.07 -4.46
C LEU A 9 2.19 13.72 -4.47
N VAL A 10 2.37 12.91 -5.51
CA VAL A 10 1.75 11.58 -5.58
C VAL A 10 2.36 10.63 -4.55
N ALA A 11 3.69 10.66 -4.38
CA ALA A 11 4.39 9.85 -3.39
C ALA A 11 3.99 10.21 -1.96
N THR A 12 3.88 11.50 -1.63
CA THR A 12 3.46 11.95 -0.30
C THR A 12 1.99 11.67 -0.03
N LEU A 13 1.10 11.81 -1.01
CA LEU A 13 -0.30 11.41 -0.89
C LEU A 13 -0.41 9.90 -0.61
N TRP A 14 0.33 9.08 -1.36
CA TRP A 14 0.30 7.63 -1.19
C TRP A 14 0.86 7.20 0.17
N ALA A 15 2.03 7.71 0.56
CA ALA A 15 2.64 7.42 1.85
C ALA A 15 1.79 7.92 3.02
N GLY A 16 1.33 9.17 2.96
CA GLY A 16 0.54 9.79 4.02
C GLY A 16 -0.80 9.07 4.23
N SER A 17 -1.48 8.66 3.15
CA SER A 17 -2.72 7.89 3.25
C SER A 17 -2.51 6.50 3.85
N LEU A 18 -1.44 5.78 3.48
CA LEU A 18 -1.09 4.51 4.10
C LEU A 18 -0.88 4.69 5.61
N TRP A 19 -0.14 5.70 6.01
CA TRP A 19 0.16 5.90 7.43
C TRP A 19 -1.08 6.33 8.22
N ALA A 20 -1.87 7.24 7.67
CA ALA A 20 -3.10 7.70 8.30
C ALA A 20 -4.10 6.55 8.47
N VAL A 21 -4.28 5.69 7.47
CA VAL A 21 -5.23 4.57 7.55
C VAL A 21 -4.73 3.49 8.50
N GLY A 22 -3.49 3.01 8.31
CA GLY A 22 -2.97 1.84 9.02
C GLY A 22 -2.52 2.11 10.46
N TYR A 23 -1.95 3.28 10.75
CA TYR A 23 -1.35 3.57 12.07
C TYR A 23 -2.15 4.56 12.91
N LEU A 24 -3.12 5.27 12.33
CA LEU A 24 -3.94 6.23 13.06
C LEU A 24 -5.42 5.83 13.07
N ALA A 25 -6.07 5.77 11.91
CA ALA A 25 -7.50 5.56 11.80
C ALA A 25 -7.91 4.17 12.32
N ALA A 26 -7.29 3.10 11.82
CA ALA A 26 -7.65 1.74 12.24
C ALA A 26 -7.42 1.50 13.75
N PRO A 27 -6.26 1.84 14.36
CA PRO A 27 -6.08 1.71 15.80
C PRO A 27 -7.08 2.55 16.61
N THR A 28 -7.37 3.78 16.16
CA THR A 28 -8.35 4.65 16.84
C THR A 28 -9.74 4.00 16.85
N LEU A 29 -10.20 3.40 15.74
CA LEU A 29 -11.49 2.71 15.69
C LEU A 29 -11.59 1.58 16.71
N PHE A 30 -10.54 0.75 16.84
CA PHE A 30 -10.53 -0.36 17.79
C PHE A 30 -10.34 0.09 19.25
N ALA A 31 -9.86 1.31 19.49
CA ALA A 31 -9.69 1.87 20.82
C ALA A 31 -10.95 2.61 21.31
N THR A 32 -11.73 3.21 20.42
CA THR A 32 -12.83 4.11 20.79
C THR A 32 -14.22 3.51 20.62
N LEU A 33 -14.41 2.56 19.70
CA LEU A 33 -15.71 1.90 19.51
C LEU A 33 -15.86 0.73 20.50
N SER A 34 -16.99 0.71 21.20
CA SER A 34 -17.38 -0.41 22.07
C SER A 34 -17.68 -1.68 21.28
N ASP A 35 -18.25 -1.52 20.07
CA ASP A 35 -18.53 -2.61 19.15
C ASP A 35 -17.30 -2.91 18.26
N ARG A 36 -16.59 -4.00 18.57
CA ARG A 36 -15.42 -4.47 17.83
C ARG A 36 -15.77 -4.99 16.42
N VAL A 37 -16.98 -5.50 16.21
CA VAL A 37 -17.44 -5.98 14.90
C VAL A 37 -17.69 -4.78 13.99
N LEU A 38 -18.31 -3.72 14.52
CA LEU A 38 -18.45 -2.44 13.81
C LEU A 38 -17.09 -1.83 13.47
N ALA A 39 -16.16 -1.77 14.44
CA ALA A 39 -14.80 -1.28 14.20
C ALA A 39 -14.11 -2.06 13.05
N GLY A 40 -14.21 -3.39 13.07
CA GLY A 40 -13.67 -4.24 12.01
C GLY A 40 -14.32 -4.02 10.64
N THR A 41 -15.62 -3.69 10.61
CA THR A 41 -16.37 -3.38 9.37
C THR A 41 -15.91 -2.04 8.78
N ILE A 42 -15.79 -1.01 9.61
CA ILE A 42 -15.31 0.31 9.17
C ILE A 42 -13.84 0.20 8.73
N ALA A 43 -12.99 -0.50 9.49
CA ALA A 43 -11.60 -0.74 9.12
C ALA A 43 -11.49 -1.44 7.76
N ALA A 44 -12.33 -2.46 7.48
CA ALA A 44 -12.37 -3.12 6.18
C ALA A 44 -12.66 -2.15 5.04
N SER A 45 -13.61 -1.23 5.25
CA SER A 45 -13.97 -0.20 4.28
C SER A 45 -12.82 0.77 4.04
N LEU A 46 -12.13 1.21 5.10
CA LEU A 46 -10.94 2.07 4.99
C LEU A 46 -9.83 1.39 4.20
N PHE A 47 -9.51 0.12 4.49
CA PHE A 47 -8.47 -0.61 3.75
C PHE A 47 -8.86 -0.92 2.30
N LYS A 48 -10.14 -1.12 2.00
CA LYS A 48 -10.63 -1.23 0.62
C LYS A 48 -10.40 0.08 -0.15
N ASN A 49 -10.80 1.21 0.42
CA ASN A 49 -10.64 2.52 -0.21
C ASN A 49 -9.15 2.86 -0.35
N GLN A 50 -8.34 2.55 0.67
CA GLN A 50 -6.89 2.72 0.63
C GLN A 50 -6.22 1.89 -0.48
N ALA A 51 -6.70 0.67 -0.73
CA ALA A 51 -6.20 -0.17 -1.82
C ALA A 51 -6.45 0.47 -3.19
N TRP A 52 -7.67 0.98 -3.43
CA TRP A 52 -7.98 1.69 -4.68
C TRP A 52 -7.20 2.98 -4.85
N LEU A 53 -7.03 3.77 -3.78
CA LEU A 53 -6.15 4.94 -3.79
C LEU A 53 -4.71 4.55 -4.11
N SER A 54 -4.20 3.47 -3.51
CA SER A 54 -2.86 2.96 -3.75
C SER A 54 -2.66 2.51 -5.20
N ILE A 55 -3.65 1.84 -5.79
CA ILE A 55 -3.64 1.47 -7.22
C ILE A 55 -3.61 2.73 -8.10
N ALA A 56 -4.46 3.72 -7.81
CA ALA A 56 -4.46 4.98 -8.57
C ALA A 56 -3.11 5.71 -8.48
N CYS A 57 -2.54 5.84 -7.28
CA CYS A 57 -1.22 6.43 -7.08
C CYS A 57 -0.12 5.66 -7.82
N ALA A 58 -0.15 4.33 -7.80
CA ALA A 58 0.79 3.49 -8.53
C ALA A 58 0.71 3.73 -10.04
N LEU A 59 -0.50 3.72 -10.62
CA LEU A 59 -0.71 3.95 -12.04
C LEU A 59 -0.24 5.34 -12.48
N VAL A 60 -0.55 6.38 -11.69
CA VAL A 60 -0.06 7.73 -11.95
C VAL A 60 1.47 7.80 -11.85
N MET A 61 2.10 7.18 -10.86
CA MET A 61 3.56 7.15 -10.75
C MET A 61 4.21 6.40 -11.92
N LEU A 62 3.63 5.28 -12.35
CA LEU A 62 4.12 4.55 -13.52
C LEU A 62 4.02 5.41 -14.79
N ALA A 63 2.90 6.13 -14.98
CA ALA A 63 2.75 7.06 -16.11
C ALA A 63 3.78 8.20 -16.06
N LEU A 64 4.03 8.80 -14.89
CA LEU A 64 5.05 9.85 -14.71
C LEU A 64 6.48 9.33 -14.95
N LEU A 65 6.78 8.12 -14.48
CA LEU A 65 8.06 7.46 -14.72
C LEU A 65 8.22 7.04 -16.18
N TRP A 66 7.14 6.75 -16.90
CA TRP A 66 7.16 6.48 -18.33
C TRP A 66 7.36 7.76 -19.15
N ALA A 67 6.65 8.84 -18.83
CA ALA A 67 6.78 10.15 -19.48
C ALA A 67 8.16 10.80 -19.30
N THR A 68 8.94 10.37 -18.31
CA THR A 68 10.32 10.83 -18.07
C THR A 68 11.37 10.00 -18.82
N GLN A 69 10.96 9.07 -19.68
CA GLN A 69 11.86 8.27 -20.52
C GLN A 69 12.56 9.14 -21.56
N THR A 70 13.77 9.56 -21.24
CA THR A 70 14.73 10.07 -22.22
C THR A 70 15.54 8.87 -22.72
N SER A 71 15.58 8.65 -24.04
CA SER A 71 16.18 7.49 -24.73
C SER A 71 17.72 7.40 -24.64
N THR A 72 18.32 7.72 -23.50
CA THR A 72 19.76 8.00 -23.38
C THR A 72 20.49 7.11 -22.36
N GLY A 73 20.04 5.88 -22.15
CA GLY A 73 20.78 4.88 -21.37
C GLY A 73 21.37 3.81 -22.28
N GLY A 74 22.70 3.76 -22.39
CA GLY A 74 23.42 2.77 -23.19
C GLY A 74 24.91 2.76 -22.84
N ILE A 75 25.65 1.76 -23.34
CA ILE A 75 27.09 1.57 -23.05
C ILE A 75 27.93 2.84 -23.41
N PHE A 76 27.40 3.65 -24.34
CA PHE A 76 28.02 4.90 -24.81
C PHE A 76 27.50 6.18 -24.11
N ALA A 77 26.56 6.07 -23.17
CA ALA A 77 26.04 7.22 -22.44
C ALA A 77 26.98 7.63 -21.30
N GLY A 78 27.16 8.94 -21.10
CA GLY A 78 28.03 9.46 -20.04
C GLY A 78 27.57 9.07 -18.62
N PRO A 79 28.44 9.19 -17.60
CA PRO A 79 28.16 8.75 -16.22
C PRO A 79 26.85 9.30 -15.64
N ALA A 80 26.51 10.56 -15.93
CA ALA A 80 25.30 11.21 -15.45
C ALA A 80 24.01 10.55 -15.98
N ALA A 81 24.00 10.14 -17.25
CA ALA A 81 22.84 9.50 -17.88
C ALA A 81 22.60 8.08 -17.32
N ASN A 82 23.68 7.33 -17.06
CA ASN A 82 23.60 6.02 -16.42
C ASN A 82 23.07 6.08 -14.98
N MET A 83 23.46 7.11 -14.21
CA MET A 83 22.95 7.34 -12.86
C MET A 83 21.45 7.66 -12.85
N ALA A 84 20.99 8.52 -13.78
CA ALA A 84 19.57 8.85 -13.93
C ALA A 84 18.73 7.61 -14.30
N ALA A 85 19.23 6.75 -15.19
CA ALA A 85 18.57 5.50 -15.55
C ALA A 85 18.47 4.52 -14.37
N LYS A 86 19.54 4.40 -13.57
CA LYS A 86 19.55 3.56 -12.36
C LYS A 86 18.56 4.06 -11.30
N ALA A 87 18.50 5.37 -11.08
CA ALA A 87 17.54 5.98 -10.15
C ALA A 87 16.10 5.70 -10.58
N ARG A 88 15.78 5.91 -11.87
CA ARG A 88 14.46 5.61 -12.45
C ARG A 88 14.09 4.13 -12.30
N ARG A 89 15.02 3.21 -12.59
CA ARG A 89 14.79 1.76 -12.43
C ARG A 89 14.49 1.39 -10.98
N THR A 90 15.19 2.03 -10.04
CA THR A 90 14.94 1.83 -8.59
C THR A 90 13.53 2.29 -8.22
N LEU A 91 13.12 3.49 -8.65
CA LEU A 91 11.76 4.00 -8.40
C LEU A 91 10.68 3.10 -9.02
N LEU A 92 10.89 2.63 -10.26
CA LEU A 92 9.97 1.70 -10.92
C LEU A 92 9.81 0.41 -10.12
N LEU A 93 10.91 -0.19 -9.66
CA LEU A 93 10.85 -1.41 -8.85
C LEU A 93 10.10 -1.19 -7.54
N ILE A 94 10.35 -0.08 -6.84
CA ILE A 94 9.61 0.26 -5.60
C ILE A 94 8.11 0.35 -5.88
N VAL A 95 7.71 1.10 -6.91
CA VAL A 95 6.29 1.28 -7.26
C VAL A 95 5.64 -0.05 -7.64
N LEU A 96 6.33 -0.90 -8.41
CA LEU A 96 5.82 -2.21 -8.81
C LEU A 96 5.68 -3.17 -7.61
N VAL A 97 6.64 -3.17 -6.68
CA VAL A 97 6.55 -3.98 -5.47
C VAL A 97 5.39 -3.50 -4.59
N MET A 98 5.24 -2.20 -4.37
CA MET A 98 4.14 -1.63 -3.60
C MET A 98 2.78 -1.93 -4.24
N LEU A 99 2.67 -1.83 -5.57
CA LEU A 99 1.48 -2.21 -6.31
C LEU A 99 1.19 -3.71 -6.16
N GLY A 100 2.18 -4.58 -6.34
CA GLY A 100 2.06 -6.02 -6.15
C GLY A 100 1.57 -6.38 -4.74
N CYS A 101 2.17 -5.78 -3.71
CA CYS A 101 1.70 -5.93 -2.33
C CYS A 101 0.25 -5.46 -2.16
N THR A 102 -0.15 -4.37 -2.83
CA THR A 102 -1.53 -3.84 -2.76
C THR A 102 -2.52 -4.83 -3.38
N LEU A 103 -2.18 -5.38 -4.55
CA LEU A 103 -3.01 -6.36 -5.25
C LEU A 103 -3.15 -7.66 -4.44
N VAL A 104 -2.06 -8.19 -3.89
CA VAL A 104 -2.09 -9.39 -3.03
C VAL A 104 -2.94 -9.16 -1.78
N SER A 105 -2.76 -8.02 -1.12
CA SER A 105 -3.57 -7.69 0.07
C SER A 105 -5.05 -7.49 -0.27
N HIS A 106 -5.36 -6.78 -1.35
CA HIS A 106 -6.74 -6.42 -1.69
C HIS A 106 -7.53 -7.54 -2.36
N PHE A 107 -6.93 -8.28 -3.28
CA PHE A 107 -7.61 -9.35 -4.03
C PHE A 107 -7.36 -10.75 -3.45
N GLY A 108 -6.34 -10.92 -2.59
CA GLY A 108 -6.07 -12.19 -1.90
C GLY A 108 -6.52 -12.17 -0.44
N LEU A 109 -5.83 -11.38 0.39
CA LEU A 109 -5.99 -11.45 1.85
C LEU A 109 -7.32 -10.87 2.35
N GLN A 110 -7.76 -9.73 1.80
CA GLN A 110 -9.01 -9.09 2.22
C GLN A 110 -10.25 -9.99 2.00
N PRO A 111 -10.43 -10.66 0.83
CA PRO A 111 -11.51 -11.62 0.63
C PRO A 111 -11.47 -12.81 1.60
N MET A 112 -10.29 -13.38 1.86
CA MET A 112 -10.13 -14.48 2.82
C MET A 112 -10.52 -14.05 4.25
N MET A 113 -10.10 -12.85 4.68
CA MET A 113 -10.53 -12.30 5.97
C MET A 113 -12.03 -11.96 6.00
N ALA A 114 -12.62 -11.58 4.87
CA ALA A 114 -14.05 -11.31 4.76
C ALA A 114 -14.88 -12.59 4.88
N SER A 115 -14.46 -13.69 4.25
CA SER A 115 -15.16 -14.98 4.36
C SER A 115 -15.14 -15.52 5.78
N LEU A 116 -14.01 -15.42 6.48
CA LEU A 116 -13.93 -15.80 7.89
C LEU A 116 -14.84 -14.96 8.78
N ARG A 117 -14.95 -13.65 8.53
CA ARG A 117 -15.87 -12.77 9.26
C ARG A 117 -17.33 -13.09 8.99
N ALA A 118 -17.70 -13.40 7.75
CA ALA A 118 -19.05 -13.80 7.41
C ALA A 118 -19.46 -15.11 8.11
N ALA A 119 -18.51 -16.02 8.33
CA ALA A 119 -18.75 -17.30 9.01
C ALA A 119 -18.80 -17.19 10.56
N ALA A 120 -18.33 -16.10 11.15
CA ALA A 120 -18.07 -16.03 12.59
C ALA A 120 -19.29 -15.73 13.48
N GLY A 121 -20.47 -15.53 12.90
CA GLY A 121 -21.70 -15.25 13.66
C GLY A 121 -21.66 -13.93 14.46
N PRO A 122 -22.60 -13.73 15.41
CA PRO A 122 -22.77 -12.46 16.13
C PRO A 122 -21.59 -12.07 17.03
N GLY A 123 -20.86 -13.06 17.60
CA GLY A 123 -19.68 -12.83 18.44
C GLY A 123 -18.41 -12.45 17.66
N GLY A 124 -18.45 -12.56 16.32
CA GLY A 124 -17.33 -12.23 15.45
C GLY A 124 -16.15 -13.21 15.54
N VAL A 125 -15.12 -12.93 14.73
CA VAL A 125 -13.98 -13.85 14.53
C VAL A 125 -13.13 -14.11 15.77
N MET A 126 -13.26 -13.30 16.82
CA MET A 126 -12.43 -13.40 18.02
C MET A 126 -12.96 -14.40 19.05
N GLU A 127 -14.20 -14.86 18.92
CA GLU A 127 -14.84 -15.80 19.85
C GLU A 127 -15.03 -17.21 19.25
N GLY A 128 -14.92 -17.35 17.92
CA GLY A 128 -15.17 -18.61 17.21
C GLY A 128 -13.93 -19.41 16.80
N ALA A 129 -14.16 -20.57 16.19
CA ALA A 129 -13.12 -21.46 15.64
C ALA A 129 -12.22 -20.78 14.58
N ALA A 130 -12.72 -19.72 13.93
CA ALA A 130 -12.00 -18.94 12.92
C ALA A 130 -10.90 -18.02 13.50
N ARG A 131 -10.79 -17.89 14.83
CA ARG A 131 -9.86 -16.93 15.49
C ARG A 131 -8.40 -17.14 15.05
N ASN A 132 -7.94 -18.39 15.02
CA ASN A 132 -6.55 -18.68 14.70
C ASN A 132 -6.23 -18.35 13.24
N GLU A 133 -7.08 -18.79 12.31
CA GLU A 133 -6.91 -18.54 10.88
C GLU A 133 -6.98 -17.05 10.56
N PHE A 134 -7.96 -16.34 11.15
CA PHE A 134 -8.07 -14.89 11.02
C PHE A 134 -6.83 -14.19 11.57
N GLY A 135 -6.31 -14.62 12.73
CA GLY A 135 -5.10 -14.07 13.33
C GLY A 135 -3.87 -14.20 12.43
N ILE A 136 -3.69 -15.35 11.79
CA ILE A 136 -2.60 -15.59 10.83
C ILE A 136 -2.75 -14.68 9.61
N LEU A 137 -3.92 -14.64 8.98
CA LEU A 137 -4.17 -13.78 7.82
C LEU A 137 -3.99 -12.29 8.15
N HIS A 138 -4.46 -11.88 9.33
CA HIS A 138 -4.27 -10.52 9.83
C HIS A 138 -2.78 -10.21 10.02
N GLY A 139 -2.02 -11.09 10.66
CA GLY A 139 -0.57 -10.94 10.85
C GLY A 139 0.20 -10.82 9.53
N ILE A 140 -0.10 -11.67 8.55
CA ILE A 140 0.49 -11.60 7.20
C ILE A 140 0.15 -10.25 6.55
N SER A 141 -1.12 -9.84 6.60
CA SER A 141 -1.55 -8.57 6.02
C SER A 141 -0.85 -7.36 6.66
N SER A 142 -0.65 -7.39 7.99
CA SER A 142 0.06 -6.35 8.74
C SER A 142 1.55 -6.29 8.36
N ALA A 143 2.21 -7.43 8.16
CA ALA A 143 3.60 -7.47 7.70
C ALA A 143 3.74 -6.87 6.29
N ILE A 144 2.84 -7.23 5.37
CA ILE A 144 2.80 -6.63 4.02
C ILE A 144 2.56 -5.13 4.10
N TYR A 145 1.64 -4.68 4.95
CA TYR A 145 1.34 -3.26 5.14
C TYR A 145 2.52 -2.47 5.70
N LEU A 146 3.27 -3.06 6.64
CA LEU A 146 4.51 -2.48 7.17
C LEU A 146 5.56 -2.33 6.07
N VAL A 147 5.80 -3.38 5.29
CA VAL A 147 6.75 -3.32 4.15
C VAL A 147 6.34 -2.23 3.16
N GLN A 148 5.05 -2.15 2.79
CA GLN A 148 4.55 -1.07 1.94
C GLN A 148 4.81 0.32 2.56
N SER A 149 4.58 0.47 3.87
CA SER A 149 4.75 1.75 4.56
C SER A 149 6.21 2.23 4.54
N LEU A 150 7.16 1.30 4.72
CA LEU A 150 8.60 1.59 4.64
C LEU A 150 9.03 1.91 3.22
N LEU A 151 8.52 1.16 2.23
CA LEU A 151 8.77 1.44 0.82
C LEU A 151 8.18 2.79 0.39
N ALA A 152 7.02 3.18 0.91
CA ALA A 152 6.42 4.49 0.66
C ALA A 152 7.28 5.62 1.23
N ALA A 153 7.80 5.46 2.45
CA ALA A 153 8.75 6.42 3.03
C ALA A 153 10.00 6.57 2.14
N TRP A 154 10.56 5.44 1.70
CA TRP A 154 11.72 5.43 0.82
C TRP A 154 11.43 6.07 -0.55
N LEU A 155 10.22 5.83 -1.09
CA LEU A 155 9.76 6.42 -2.34
C LEU A 155 9.71 7.94 -2.25
N VAL A 156 9.24 8.50 -1.13
CA VAL A 156 9.20 9.96 -0.88
C VAL A 156 10.61 10.53 -0.81
N VAL A 157 11.52 9.88 -0.08
CA VAL A 157 12.92 10.34 0.08
C VAL A 157 13.69 10.32 -1.24
N LYS A 158 13.28 9.50 -2.21
CA LYS A 158 13.97 9.32 -3.51
C LYS A 158 13.39 10.14 -4.67
N GLN A 159 12.41 11.02 -4.46
CA GLN A 159 11.77 11.79 -5.54
C GLN A 159 12.61 12.92 -6.13
#